data_AF-A0A161MJS4-F1
#
_entry.id   AF-A0A161MJS4-F1
#
_cell.length_a   1.000
_cell.length_b   1.000
_cell.length_c   1.000
_cell.angle_alpha   90.00
_cell.angle_beta   90.00
_cell.angle_gamma   90.00
#
_symmetry.space_group_name_H-M   'P 1'
#
loop_
_entity.id
_entity.type
_entity.pdbx_description
1 polymer ?
#
loop_
_entity_poly.entity_id
_entity_poly.type
_entity_poly.pdbx_seq_one_letter_code
_entity_poly.pdbx_strand_id
1 'polypeptide(L)'
;LAMSAYRWRIQRTEFGKVGVYSKFKAVLLTYEQKIPQYSRLLMAGGGTILDKSRIMEATHVFWDEDKVQLPVTKRKLKANNVYLLKPVYLGDYLMKSQPPNPLDYIIK
;
A
#
# COMPACT_ATOMS: atom_id res chain seq x y z
N LEU A 1 -8.84 25.57 -0.09
CA LEU A 1 -7.96 24.56 0.53
C LEU A 1 -8.62 23.72 1.64
N ALA A 2 -9.88 23.96 2.05
CA ALA A 2 -10.50 23.30 3.21
C ALA A 2 -11.44 22.10 2.89
N MET A 3 -11.91 21.95 1.65
CA MET A 3 -12.91 20.93 1.29
C MET A 3 -12.36 19.50 1.18
N SER A 4 -11.09 19.32 0.83
CA SER A 4 -10.47 18.01 0.67
C SER A 4 -10.32 17.28 2.02
N ALA A 5 -9.99 18.02 3.09
CA ALA A 5 -9.90 17.48 4.45
C ALA A 5 -11.28 17.18 5.06
N TYR A 6 -12.32 17.91 4.65
CA TYR A 6 -13.68 17.73 5.17
C TYR A 6 -14.36 16.47 4.62
N ARG A 7 -14.20 16.17 3.33
CA ARG A 7 -14.78 14.94 2.72
C ARG A 7 -14.15 13.66 3.26
N TRP A 8 -12.85 13.68 3.59
CA TRP A 8 -12.19 12.56 4.25
C TRP A 8 -12.81 12.26 5.63
N ARG A 9 -13.13 13.30 6.42
CA ARG A 9 -13.77 13.10 7.72
C ARG A 9 -15.17 12.52 7.59
N ILE A 10 -15.98 13.01 6.65
CA ILE A 10 -17.37 12.55 6.50
C ILE A 10 -17.46 11.12 5.98
N GLN A 11 -16.57 10.68 5.09
CA GLN A 11 -16.55 9.27 4.66
C GLN A 11 -16.25 8.29 5.80
N ARG A 12 -15.60 8.72 6.90
CA ARG A 12 -15.39 7.84 8.08
C ARG A 12 -16.60 7.70 8.98
N THR A 13 -17.54 8.65 8.96
CA THR A 13 -18.70 8.64 9.87
C THR A 13 -19.88 7.83 9.33
N GLU A 14 -20.05 7.78 7.99
CA GLU A 14 -21.20 7.12 7.35
C GLU A 14 -20.91 5.66 6.95
N PHE A 15 -19.65 5.32 6.63
CA PHE A 15 -19.23 3.93 6.37
C PHE A 15 -18.53 3.37 7.60
N GLY A 16 -19.27 2.62 8.42
CA GLY A 16 -18.73 1.95 9.59
C GLY A 16 -17.41 1.22 9.30
N LYS A 17 -16.32 1.68 9.95
CA LYS A 17 -15.13 0.90 10.35
C LYS A 17 -14.33 0.13 9.29
N VAL A 18 -14.59 0.21 7.99
CA VAL A 18 -13.74 -0.45 6.99
C VAL A 18 -12.66 0.51 6.55
N GLY A 19 -11.47 0.36 7.13
CA GLY A 19 -10.31 1.16 6.76
C GLY A 19 -10.00 1.08 5.27
N VAL A 20 -9.53 2.19 4.70
CA VAL A 20 -9.16 2.37 3.28
C VAL A 20 -8.21 1.27 2.76
N TYR A 21 -7.40 0.70 3.66
CA TYR A 21 -6.47 -0.41 3.43
C TYR A 21 -6.84 -1.69 4.16
N SER A 22 -8.05 -1.84 4.70
CA SER A 22 -8.46 -3.01 5.50
C SER A 22 -8.20 -4.39 4.87
N LYS A 23 -8.19 -4.47 3.53
CA LYS A 23 -7.92 -5.71 2.77
C LYS A 23 -6.44 -5.88 2.38
N PHE A 24 -5.58 -4.95 2.77
CA PHE A 24 -4.17 -4.94 2.38
C PHE A 24 -3.35 -5.72 3.41
N LYS A 25 -2.69 -6.79 2.94
CA LYS A 25 -1.55 -7.40 3.61
C LYS A 25 -0.31 -6.90 2.87
N ALA A 26 0.33 -5.89 3.44
CA ALA A 26 1.36 -5.11 2.77
C ALA A 26 2.76 -5.45 3.28
N VAL A 27 3.71 -5.61 2.37
CA VAL A 27 5.14 -5.61 2.71
C VAL A 27 5.80 -4.37 2.12
N LEU A 28 6.57 -3.67 2.94
CA LEU A 28 7.28 -2.45 2.55
C LEU A 28 8.75 -2.76 2.22
N LEU A 29 9.12 -2.57 0.95
CA LEU A 29 10.49 -2.69 0.44
C LEU A 29 10.92 -1.34 -0.14
N THR A 30 11.08 -0.35 0.72
CA THR A 30 11.52 1.01 0.37
C THR A 30 12.64 1.45 1.33
N TYR A 31 13.11 2.68 1.19
CA TYR A 31 14.11 3.27 2.09
C TYR A 31 13.67 3.20 3.54
N GLU A 32 14.61 2.84 4.42
CA GLU A 32 14.36 2.70 5.87
C GLU A 32 13.72 3.94 6.49
N GLN A 33 14.09 5.14 6.02
CA GLN A 33 13.50 6.40 6.48
C GLN A 33 12.02 6.57 6.09
N LYS A 34 11.56 5.97 4.98
CA LYS A 34 10.17 6.05 4.53
C LYS A 34 9.30 4.91 5.05
N ILE A 35 9.90 3.80 5.51
CA ILE A 35 9.15 2.67 6.08
C ILE A 35 8.21 3.11 7.21
N PRO A 36 8.63 3.90 8.22
CA PRO A 36 7.74 4.36 9.28
C PRO A 36 6.56 5.19 8.77
N GLN A 37 6.79 6.02 7.75
CA GLN A 37 5.78 6.88 7.15
C GLN A 37 4.68 6.04 6.47
N TYR A 38 5.06 5.11 5.60
CA TYR A 38 4.11 4.22 4.92
C TYR A 38 3.46 3.24 5.89
N SER A 39 4.21 2.78 6.89
CA SER A 39 3.71 1.88 7.92
C SER A 39 2.56 2.53 8.70
N ARG A 40 2.78 3.76 9.20
CA ARG A 40 1.73 4.52 9.88
C ARG A 40 0.51 4.75 8.99
N LEU A 41 0.72 5.03 7.71
CA LEU A 41 -0.34 5.27 6.73
C LEU A 41 -1.19 4.02 6.49
N LEU A 42 -0.56 2.86 6.30
CA LEU A 42 -1.24 1.58 6.16
C LEU A 42 -2.01 1.21 7.41
N MET A 43 -1.37 1.28 8.59
CA MET A 43 -2.03 0.97 9.87
C MET A 43 -3.20 1.91 10.16
N ALA A 44 -3.06 3.22 9.91
CA ALA A 44 -4.14 4.19 10.09
C ALA A 44 -5.32 3.95 9.15
N GLY A 45 -5.06 3.41 7.95
CA GLY A 45 -6.09 2.95 7.04
C GLY A 45 -6.55 1.51 7.27
N GLY A 46 -6.15 0.85 8.36
CA GLY A 46 -6.59 -0.50 8.72
C GLY A 46 -5.87 -1.65 7.98
N GLY A 47 -4.81 -1.35 7.24
CA GLY A 47 -3.98 -2.36 6.58
C GLY A 47 -3.07 -3.09 7.55
N THR A 48 -2.76 -4.34 7.21
CA THR A 48 -1.83 -5.19 7.96
C THR A 48 -0.46 -5.15 7.31
N ILE A 49 0.58 -4.92 8.10
CA ILE A 49 1.96 -4.91 7.64
C ILE A 49 2.59 -6.25 7.99
N LEU A 50 3.19 -6.88 6.99
CA LEU A 50 3.92 -8.13 7.15
C LEU A 50 5.42 -7.87 7.08
N ASP A 51 6.17 -8.73 7.76
CA ASP A 51 7.62 -8.78 7.62
C ASP A 51 8.04 -9.21 6.22
N LYS A 52 9.24 -8.77 5.83
CA LYS A 52 9.88 -9.13 4.55
C LYS A 52 10.00 -10.65 4.38
N SER A 53 10.15 -11.39 5.49
CA SER A 53 10.20 -12.86 5.48
C SER A 53 8.86 -13.51 5.10
N ARG A 54 7.73 -12.84 5.35
CA ARG A 54 6.37 -13.31 5.02
C ARG A 54 5.83 -12.71 3.73
N ILE A 55 6.71 -12.31 2.81
CA ILE A 55 6.33 -11.66 1.55
C ILE A 55 5.43 -12.52 0.66
N MET A 56 5.49 -13.85 0.80
CA MET A 56 4.62 -14.77 0.05
C MET A 56 3.18 -14.79 0.55
N GLU A 57 2.92 -14.37 1.79
CA GLU A 57 1.57 -14.27 2.36
C GLU A 57 0.94 -12.88 2.13
N ALA A 58 1.72 -11.95 1.59
CA ALA A 58 1.30 -10.59 1.31
C ALA A 58 0.40 -10.53 0.08
N THR A 59 -0.60 -9.65 0.10
CA THR A 59 -1.39 -9.36 -1.10
C THR A 59 -0.75 -8.24 -1.93
N HIS A 60 -0.06 -7.32 -1.27
CA HIS A 60 0.58 -6.17 -1.88
C HIS A 60 2.01 -6.01 -1.37
N VAL A 61 2.95 -5.78 -2.29
CA VAL A 61 4.35 -5.47 -1.98
C VAL A 61 4.63 -4.10 -2.54
N PHE A 62 4.93 -3.13 -1.68
CA PHE A 62 5.33 -1.80 -2.09
C PHE A 62 6.84 -1.76 -2.21
N TRP A 63 7.33 -1.80 -3.44
CA TRP A 63 8.75 -1.96 -3.72
C TRP A 63 9.32 -0.78 -4.49
N ASP A 64 10.45 -0.28 -4.02
CA ASP A 64 11.22 0.78 -4.65
C ASP A 64 12.42 0.14 -5.38
N GLU A 65 12.23 -0.18 -6.66
CA GLU A 65 13.19 -0.97 -7.45
C GLU A 65 14.58 -0.32 -7.55
N ASP A 66 14.62 1.02 -7.56
CA ASP A 66 15.85 1.80 -7.62
C ASP A 66 16.65 1.79 -6.32
N LYS A 67 16.03 1.40 -5.20
CA LYS A 67 16.56 1.66 -3.86
C LYS A 67 16.78 0.41 -3.01
N VAL A 68 15.96 -0.62 -3.18
CA VAL A 68 15.99 -1.83 -2.35
C VAL A 68 15.97 -3.07 -3.24
N GLN A 69 16.74 -4.09 -2.90
CA GLN A 69 16.65 -5.37 -3.60
C GLN A 69 15.48 -6.21 -3.10
N LEU A 70 14.84 -6.92 -4.04
CA LEU A 70 13.75 -7.82 -3.73
C LEU A 70 14.31 -9.10 -3.10
N PRO A 71 13.84 -9.55 -1.91
CA PRO A 71 14.35 -10.75 -1.25
C PRO A 71 13.97 -12.06 -1.97
N VAL A 72 13.02 -11.98 -2.91
CA VAL A 72 12.50 -13.12 -3.69
C VAL A 72 12.39 -12.73 -5.15
N THR A 73 12.37 -13.70 -6.08
CA THR A 73 12.22 -13.40 -7.51
C THR A 73 10.82 -12.87 -7.86
N LYS A 74 10.71 -11.85 -8.72
CA LYS A 74 9.42 -11.32 -9.23
C LYS A 74 8.46 -12.42 -9.69
N ARG A 75 8.99 -13.46 -10.36
CA ARG A 75 8.20 -14.63 -10.82
C ARG A 75 7.49 -15.37 -9.68
N LYS A 76 8.14 -15.55 -8.54
CA LYS A 76 7.53 -16.24 -7.37
C LYS A 76 6.39 -15.41 -6.78
N LEU A 77 6.56 -14.10 -6.69
CA LEU A 77 5.50 -13.20 -6.22
C LEU A 77 4.31 -13.22 -7.17
N LYS A 78 4.56 -13.15 -8.49
CA LYS A 78 3.49 -13.24 -9.49
C LYS A 78 2.76 -14.58 -9.45
N ALA A 79 3.49 -15.69 -9.25
CA ALA A 79 2.90 -17.03 -9.09
C ALA A 79 2.00 -17.15 -7.84
N ASN A 80 2.31 -16.39 -6.77
CA ASN A 80 1.49 -16.32 -5.56
C ASN A 80 0.43 -15.21 -5.62
N ASN A 81 0.18 -14.65 -6.82
CA ASN A 81 -0.80 -13.58 -7.04
C ASN A 81 -0.56 -12.34 -6.16
N VAL A 82 0.71 -12.03 -5.88
CA VAL A 82 1.14 -10.88 -5.09
C VAL A 82 1.37 -9.68 -6.01
N TYR A 83 0.70 -8.55 -5.71
CA TYR A 83 0.86 -7.32 -6.49
C TYR A 83 2.12 -6.56 -6.07
N LEU A 84 3.08 -6.40 -6.99
CA LEU A 84 4.22 -5.51 -6.81
C LEU A 84 3.84 -4.11 -7.28
N LEU A 85 3.70 -3.17 -6.35
CA LEU A 85 3.30 -1.79 -6.62
C LEU A 85 4.40 -0.80 -6.21
N LYS A 86 4.43 0.36 -6.86
CA LYS A 86 5.28 1.47 -6.39
C LYS A 86 4.73 2.08 -5.09
N PRO A 87 5.57 2.48 -4.12
CA PRO A 87 5.12 3.09 -2.86
C PRO A 87 4.28 4.37 -3.04
N VAL A 88 4.47 5.07 -4.17
CA VAL A 88 3.68 6.26 -4.56
C VAL A 88 2.19 5.94 -4.65
N TYR A 89 1.82 4.70 -4.99
CA TYR A 89 0.43 4.26 -5.03
C TYR A 89 -0.32 4.53 -3.73
N LEU A 90 0.34 4.36 -2.57
CA LEU A 90 -0.29 4.60 -1.27
C LEU A 90 -0.73 6.06 -1.11
N GLY A 91 0.12 7.01 -1.50
CA GLY A 91 -0.21 8.44 -1.45
C GLY A 91 -1.33 8.80 -2.42
N ASP A 92 -1.25 8.30 -3.66
CA ASP A 92 -2.25 8.55 -4.69
C ASP A 92 -3.62 7.95 -4.34
N TYR A 93 -3.64 6.78 -3.70
CA TYR A 93 -4.87 6.12 -3.24
C TYR A 93 -5.63 6.95 -2.21
N LEU A 94 -4.94 7.83 -1.49
CA LEU A 94 -5.54 8.74 -0.51
C LEU A 94 -5.93 10.09 -1.10
N MET A 95 -5.15 10.59 -2.05
CA MET A 95 -5.38 11.89 -2.66
C MET A 95 -6.49 11.85 -3.73
N LYS A 96 -6.62 10.74 -4.47
CA LYS A 96 -7.57 10.64 -5.57
C LYS A 96 -8.97 10.30 -5.06
N SER A 97 -9.98 10.96 -5.62
CA SER A 97 -11.39 10.71 -5.29
C SER A 97 -11.89 9.34 -5.75
N GLN A 98 -11.17 8.70 -6.68
CA GLN A 98 -11.39 7.31 -7.10
C GLN A 98 -10.09 6.53 -6.88
N PRO A 99 -10.17 5.26 -6.43
CA PRO A 99 -8.99 4.45 -6.22
C PRO A 99 -8.22 4.33 -7.54
N PRO A 100 -6.94 4.72 -7.60
CA PRO A 100 -6.11 4.53 -8.78
C PRO A 100 -6.07 3.05 -9.15
N ASN A 101 -6.09 2.76 -10.45
CA ASN A 101 -6.03 1.38 -10.91
C ASN A 101 -4.65 0.79 -10.54
N PRO A 102 -4.60 -0.31 -9.77
CA PRO A 102 -3.33 -0.90 -9.32
C PRO A 102 -2.41 -1.26 -10.48
N LEU A 103 -2.99 -1.65 -11.63
CA LEU A 103 -2.26 -2.07 -12.83
C LEU A 103 -1.32 -0.98 -13.37
N ASP A 104 -1.67 0.30 -13.22
CA ASP A 104 -0.84 1.43 -13.67
C ASP A 104 0.40 1.63 -12.79
N TYR A 105 0.40 1.09 -11.58
CA TYR A 105 1.49 1.22 -10.60
C TYR A 105 2.25 -0.10 -10.41
N ILE A 106 1.89 -1.15 -11.18
CA ILE A 106 2.60 -2.43 -11.14
C ILE A 106 4.00 -2.27 -11.69
N ILE A 107 4.97 -2.80 -10.95
CA ILE A 107 6.36 -2.92 -11.40
C ILE A 107 6.45 -4.16 -12.28
N LYS A 108 6.75 -3.94 -13.57
CA LYS A 108 6.86 -5.00 -14.59
C LYS A 108 8.14 -5.83 -14.42
#